data_AF-A0A8H2JLN6-F1
#
_entry.id   AF-A0A8H2JLN6-F1
#
_cell.length_a   1.000
_cell.length_b   1.000
_cell.length_c   1.000
_cell.angle_alpha   90.00
_cell.angle_beta   90.00
_cell.angle_gamma   90.00
#
_symmetry.space_group_name_H-M   'P 1'
#
loop_
_entity.id
_entity.type
_entity.pdbx_description
1 polymer ?
#
loop_
_entity_poly.entity_id
_entity_poly.type
_entity_poly.pdbx_seq_one_letter_code
_entity_poly.pdbx_strand_id
1 'polypeptide(L)'
;FILQKGQRLRFTQPFSGARAYLAAPGGFDAPDVLGSCATVVREALGGPDGFGKALAEGGRLAYSGTGGAMKVLSEQALPAKVPLEVIVGAQIGLFSGQSLFDAFNTDWALDSRADRMGMRLLGTPLQYQGPSLISEGIPLGGIQVPPDGQPIV
;
A
#
# COMPACT_ATOMS: atom_id res chain seq x y z
N PHE A 1 -5.46 -21.55 -8.00
CA PHE A 1 -6.33 -22.06 -9.09
C PHE A 1 -5.45 -22.59 -10.22
N ILE A 2 -6.00 -23.37 -11.14
CA ILE A 2 -5.31 -23.82 -12.36
C ILE A 2 -6.03 -23.20 -13.56
N LEU A 3 -5.27 -22.61 -14.48
CA LEU A 3 -5.79 -22.00 -15.70
C LEU A 3 -5.15 -22.67 -16.91
N GLN A 4 -5.97 -23.13 -17.85
CA GLN A 4 -5.52 -23.78 -19.09
C GLN A 4 -5.47 -22.78 -20.25
N LYS A 5 -4.69 -23.11 -21.28
CA LYS A 5 -4.60 -22.30 -22.50
C LYS A 5 -5.99 -22.07 -23.10
N GLY A 6 -6.31 -20.81 -23.41
CA GLY A 6 -7.60 -20.40 -23.96
C GLY A 6 -8.66 -20.04 -22.91
N GLN A 7 -8.41 -20.32 -21.62
CA GLN A 7 -9.31 -19.89 -20.55
C GLN A 7 -9.10 -18.42 -20.19
N ARG A 8 -10.16 -17.80 -19.66
CA ARG A 8 -10.16 -16.40 -19.22
C ARG A 8 -10.48 -16.32 -17.74
N LEU A 9 -9.57 -15.72 -16.98
CA LEU A 9 -9.82 -15.30 -15.61
C LEU A 9 -10.27 -13.82 -15.64
N ARG A 10 -11.33 -13.51 -14.89
CA ARG A 10 -11.84 -12.14 -14.77
C ARG A 10 -12.07 -11.81 -13.31
N PHE A 11 -11.47 -10.72 -12.84
CA PHE A 11 -11.83 -10.09 -11.58
C PHE A 11 -13.03 -9.18 -11.80
N THR A 12 -13.99 -9.23 -10.88
CA THR A 12 -15.13 -8.32 -10.82
C THR A 12 -14.96 -7.40 -9.60
N GLN A 13 -16.04 -6.82 -9.10
CA GLN A 13 -16.00 -5.96 -7.92
C GLN A 13 -15.54 -6.77 -6.68
N PRO A 14 -14.57 -6.26 -5.89
CA PRO A 14 -14.19 -6.91 -4.65
C PRO A 14 -15.33 -6.83 -3.63
N PHE A 15 -15.58 -7.94 -2.92
CA PHE A 15 -16.52 -7.96 -1.78
C PHE A 15 -15.87 -7.43 -0.49
N SER A 16 -14.55 -7.62 -0.34
CA SER A 16 -13.76 -7.17 0.81
C SER A 16 -12.33 -6.86 0.35
N GLY A 17 -11.70 -5.89 1.01
CA GLY A 17 -10.35 -5.41 0.69
C GLY A 17 -10.31 -4.46 -0.51
N ALA A 18 -9.10 -3.97 -0.81
CA ALA A 18 -8.86 -2.96 -1.85
C ALA A 18 -7.98 -3.45 -3.01
N ARG A 19 -7.21 -4.55 -2.81
CA ARG A 19 -6.15 -4.99 -3.71
C ARG A 19 -6.20 -6.50 -3.87
N ALA A 20 -5.95 -6.97 -5.09
CA ALA A 20 -5.78 -8.38 -5.41
C ALA A 20 -4.42 -8.58 -6.09
N TYR A 21 -3.85 -9.76 -5.92
CA TYR A 21 -2.56 -10.12 -6.51
C TYR A 21 -2.75 -11.34 -7.41
N LEU A 22 -2.12 -11.28 -8.58
CA LEU A 22 -2.04 -12.39 -9.53
C LEU A 22 -0.57 -12.75 -9.68
N ALA A 23 -0.26 -14.04 -9.55
CA ALA A 23 1.08 -14.56 -9.74
C ALA A 23 1.06 -15.69 -10.77
N ALA A 24 2.10 -15.76 -11.60
CA ALA A 24 2.39 -16.89 -12.46
C ALA A 24 3.50 -17.77 -11.84
N PRO A 25 3.57 -19.06 -12.17
CA PRO A 25 4.68 -19.89 -11.75
C PRO A 25 6.02 -19.29 -12.20
N GLY A 26 6.97 -19.13 -11.28
CA GLY A 26 8.26 -18.46 -11.54
C GLY A 26 8.22 -16.93 -11.58
N GLY A 27 7.04 -16.31 -11.44
CA GLY A 27 6.87 -14.86 -11.59
C GLY A 27 6.66 -14.43 -13.05
N PHE A 28 6.31 -13.17 -13.25
CA PHE A 28 6.24 -12.59 -14.60
C PHE A 28 7.61 -12.04 -15.00
N ASP A 29 7.95 -12.21 -16.27
CA ASP A 29 9.20 -11.69 -16.85
C ASP A 29 9.11 -10.15 -16.93
N ALA A 30 10.11 -9.48 -16.38
CA ALA A 30 10.24 -8.02 -16.41
C ALA A 30 11.73 -7.64 -16.30
N PRO A 31 12.16 -6.51 -16.90
CA PRO A 31 13.53 -6.03 -16.75
C PRO A 31 13.82 -5.62 -15.29
N ASP A 32 15.07 -5.83 -14.89
CA ASP A 32 15.58 -5.34 -13.62
C ASP A 32 15.98 -3.85 -13.76
N VAL A 33 15.37 -3.00 -12.93
CA VAL A 33 15.68 -1.58 -12.81
C VAL A 33 16.06 -1.31 -11.36
N LEU A 34 17.34 -1.01 -11.12
CA LEU A 34 17.90 -0.75 -9.78
C LEU A 34 17.78 -1.94 -8.80
N GLY A 35 17.83 -3.19 -9.29
CA GLY A 35 17.74 -4.39 -8.47
C GLY A 35 16.30 -4.84 -8.16
N SER A 36 15.30 -4.29 -8.87
CA SER A 36 13.89 -4.62 -8.72
C SER A 36 13.12 -4.51 -10.04
N CYS A 37 12.02 -5.26 -10.15
CA CYS A 37 11.03 -5.11 -11.23
C CYS A 37 9.77 -4.35 -10.79
N ALA A 38 9.73 -3.79 -9.58
CA ALA A 38 8.58 -3.06 -9.07
C ALA A 38 8.27 -1.82 -9.91
N THR A 39 7.00 -1.61 -10.24
CA THR A 39 6.55 -0.44 -11.00
C THR A 39 6.44 0.80 -10.10
N VAL A 40 7.14 1.86 -10.46
CA VAL A 40 6.99 3.19 -9.87
C VAL A 40 6.58 4.18 -10.97
N VAL A 41 5.29 4.52 -11.00
CA VAL A 41 4.67 5.28 -12.10
C VAL A 41 5.17 6.73 -12.16
N ARG A 42 5.30 7.37 -11.01
CA ARG A 42 5.66 8.80 -10.90
C ARG A 42 7.07 9.05 -11.44
N GLU A 43 8.01 8.15 -11.16
CA GLU A 43 9.42 8.23 -11.57
C GLU A 43 9.71 7.48 -12.88
N ALA A 44 8.69 6.81 -13.46
CA ALA A 44 8.82 6.00 -14.67
C ALA A 44 9.87 4.88 -14.55
N LEU A 45 9.86 4.13 -13.43
CA LEU A 45 10.82 3.06 -13.14
C LEU A 45 10.16 1.68 -13.06
N GLY A 46 10.85 0.69 -13.63
CA GLY A 46 10.51 -0.73 -13.47
C GLY A 46 9.20 -1.14 -14.15
N GLY A 47 8.60 -2.24 -13.69
CA GLY A 47 7.42 -2.81 -14.32
C GLY A 47 7.72 -3.60 -15.60
N PRO A 48 6.66 -4.07 -16.30
CA PRO A 48 6.80 -4.98 -17.43
C PRO A 48 7.61 -4.44 -18.62
N ASP A 49 7.61 -3.12 -18.80
CA ASP A 49 8.35 -2.43 -19.86
C ASP A 49 9.64 -1.75 -19.36
N GLY A 50 9.89 -1.74 -18.05
CA GLY A 50 11.01 -1.06 -17.41
C GLY A 50 10.84 0.46 -17.25
N PHE A 51 9.73 1.03 -17.74
CA PHE A 51 9.49 2.49 -17.77
C PHE A 51 8.37 2.93 -16.82
N GLY A 52 8.03 2.10 -15.83
CA GLY A 52 7.07 2.43 -14.78
C GLY A 52 5.62 2.51 -15.25
N LYS A 53 5.27 1.99 -16.43
CA LYS A 53 3.89 2.06 -16.93
C LYS A 53 3.01 0.98 -16.32
N ALA A 54 1.78 1.36 -15.99
CA ALA A 54 0.75 0.39 -15.64
C ALA A 54 0.39 -0.47 -16.86
N LEU A 55 0.02 -1.74 -16.62
CA LEU A 55 -0.45 -2.62 -17.68
C LEU A 55 -1.72 -2.07 -18.31
N ALA A 56 -1.69 -1.82 -19.62
CA ALA A 56 -2.83 -1.31 -20.37
C ALA A 56 -3.59 -2.45 -21.08
N GLU A 57 -4.78 -2.14 -21.60
CA GLU A 57 -5.54 -3.05 -22.46
C GLU A 57 -4.68 -3.55 -23.64
N GLY A 58 -4.75 -4.85 -23.92
CA GLY A 58 -3.91 -5.50 -24.93
C GLY A 58 -2.46 -5.78 -24.49
N GLY A 59 -2.04 -5.29 -23.31
CA GLY A 59 -0.76 -5.59 -22.72
C GLY A 59 -0.57 -7.10 -22.45
N ARG A 60 0.66 -7.57 -22.59
CA ARG A 60 1.02 -8.99 -22.42
C ARG A 60 2.18 -9.11 -21.45
N LEU A 61 2.07 -10.08 -20.54
CA LEU A 61 3.13 -10.47 -19.63
C LEU A 61 3.59 -11.87 -20.01
N ALA A 62 4.90 -12.07 -20.11
CA ALA A 62 5.50 -13.38 -20.27
C ALA A 62 5.83 -13.99 -18.90
N TYR A 63 5.93 -15.30 -18.84
CA TYR A 63 6.48 -16.03 -17.71
C TYR A 63 7.06 -17.35 -18.23
N SER A 64 8.10 -17.84 -17.56
CA SER A 64 8.84 -19.04 -17.97
C SER A 64 8.79 -20.18 -16.94
N GLY A 65 8.25 -19.94 -15.75
CA GLY A 65 8.18 -20.97 -14.71
C GLY A 65 7.16 -22.07 -15.01
N THR A 66 7.43 -23.26 -14.50
CA THR A 66 6.53 -24.41 -14.57
C THR A 66 5.62 -24.44 -13.35
N GLY A 67 4.36 -24.84 -13.56
CA GLY A 67 3.39 -25.00 -12.46
C GLY A 67 3.85 -26.08 -11.48
N GLY A 68 3.83 -25.75 -10.19
CA GLY A 68 4.06 -26.71 -9.10
C GLY A 68 2.77 -27.15 -8.43
N ALA A 69 2.90 -27.88 -7.32
CA ALA A 69 1.78 -28.20 -6.45
C ALA A 69 1.05 -26.93 -6.00
N MET A 70 -0.27 -26.94 -6.08
CA MET A 70 -1.09 -25.81 -5.63
C MET A 70 -0.87 -25.59 -4.13
N LYS A 71 -0.36 -24.41 -3.78
CA LYS A 71 -0.33 -23.93 -2.40
C LYS A 71 -1.60 -23.12 -2.17
N VAL A 72 -2.36 -23.51 -1.17
CA VAL A 72 -3.53 -22.77 -0.70
C VAL A 72 -3.15 -22.12 0.61
N LEU A 73 -3.32 -20.80 0.70
CA LEU A 73 -3.17 -20.10 1.97
C LEU A 73 -4.26 -20.59 2.93
N SER A 74 -3.89 -20.91 4.16
CA SER A 74 -4.89 -21.19 5.18
C SER A 74 -5.69 -19.93 5.50
N GLU A 75 -6.92 -20.08 5.97
CA GLU A 75 -7.75 -18.94 6.39
C GLU A 75 -7.06 -18.13 7.49
N GLN A 76 -6.31 -18.78 8.39
CA GLN A 76 -5.56 -18.09 9.45
C GLN A 76 -4.43 -17.20 8.91
N ALA A 77 -3.95 -17.44 7.68
CA ALA A 77 -2.94 -16.61 7.04
C ALA A 77 -3.54 -15.37 6.36
N LEU A 78 -4.87 -15.25 6.32
CA LEU A 78 -5.53 -14.06 5.78
C LEU A 78 -5.55 -12.96 6.85
N PRO A 79 -5.19 -11.71 6.50
CA PRO A 79 -5.22 -10.62 7.45
C PRO A 79 -6.66 -10.36 7.93
N ALA A 80 -6.82 -10.32 9.25
CA ALA A 80 -8.08 -9.93 9.88
C ALA A 80 -8.22 -8.41 9.93
N LYS A 81 -9.45 -7.91 10.02
CA LYS A 81 -9.72 -6.49 10.26
C LYS A 81 -9.43 -6.18 11.74
N VAL A 82 -8.18 -5.84 12.03
CA VAL A 82 -7.68 -5.51 13.37
C VAL A 82 -7.19 -4.07 13.42
N PRO A 83 -7.17 -3.42 14.60
CA PRO A 83 -6.49 -2.15 14.79
C PRO A 83 -5.03 -2.24 14.32
N LEU A 84 -4.54 -1.19 13.69
CA LEU A 84 -3.13 -1.09 13.31
C LEU A 84 -2.32 -0.64 14.54
N GLU A 85 -1.31 -1.41 14.88
CA GLU A 85 -0.35 -1.04 15.92
C GLU A 85 0.62 0.01 15.37
N VAL A 86 0.98 0.97 16.21
CA VAL A 86 1.91 2.05 15.85
C VAL A 86 3.00 2.17 16.89
N ILE A 87 4.22 2.45 16.42
CA ILE A 87 5.34 2.81 17.29
C ILE A 87 5.33 4.33 17.44
N VAL A 88 5.37 4.77 18.69
CA VAL A 88 5.34 6.20 19.03
C VAL A 88 6.60 6.90 18.51
N GLY A 89 6.40 7.93 17.68
CA GLY A 89 7.47 8.73 17.08
C GLY A 89 8.02 9.83 18.00
N ALA A 90 9.14 10.43 17.59
CA ALA A 90 9.86 11.44 18.37
C ALA A 90 9.02 12.70 18.66
N GLN A 91 8.13 13.08 17.73
CA GLN A 91 7.32 14.30 17.82
C GLN A 91 6.07 14.12 18.70
N ILE A 92 5.81 12.93 19.26
CA ILE A 92 4.57 12.66 20.02
C ILE A 92 4.34 13.66 21.16
N GLY A 93 5.42 14.06 21.86
CA GLY A 93 5.35 14.98 23.00
C GLY A 93 5.06 16.42 22.62
N LEU A 94 4.95 16.72 21.32
CA LEU A 94 4.64 18.04 20.78
C LEU A 94 3.16 18.18 20.41
N PHE A 95 2.33 17.18 20.65
CA PHE A 95 0.88 17.27 20.46
C PHE A 95 0.16 17.55 21.77
N SER A 96 -1.01 18.19 21.70
CA SER A 96 -1.85 18.39 22.87
C SER A 96 -2.27 17.04 23.49
N GLY A 97 -2.49 17.01 24.81
CA GLY A 97 -2.96 15.80 25.49
C GLY A 97 -4.29 15.27 24.94
N GLN A 98 -5.20 16.17 24.54
CA GLN A 98 -6.46 15.78 23.89
C GLN A 98 -6.21 15.13 22.53
N SER A 99 -5.30 15.68 21.73
CA SER A 99 -4.95 15.11 20.43
C SER A 99 -4.29 13.73 20.55
N LEU A 100 -3.44 13.53 21.56
CA LEU A 100 -2.89 12.20 21.85
C LEU A 100 -3.99 11.22 22.23
N PHE A 101 -4.92 11.64 23.11
CA PHE A 101 -6.06 10.81 23.45
C PHE A 101 -6.89 10.45 22.21
N ASP A 102 -7.26 11.44 21.38
CA ASP A 102 -8.07 11.23 20.19
C ASP A 102 -7.35 10.33 19.17
N ALA A 103 -6.05 10.51 18.96
CA ALA A 103 -5.27 9.72 18.01
C ALA A 103 -5.33 8.21 18.26
N PHE A 104 -5.33 7.79 19.52
CA PHE A 104 -5.31 6.37 19.91
C PHE A 104 -6.66 5.80 20.32
N ASN A 105 -7.66 6.65 20.58
CA ASN A 105 -8.96 6.21 21.12
C ASN A 105 -10.15 6.54 20.21
N THR A 106 -9.90 6.96 18.97
CA THR A 106 -10.95 7.21 17.97
C THR A 106 -10.72 6.42 16.69
N ASP A 107 -11.81 6.13 16.00
CA ASP A 107 -11.77 5.54 14.67
C ASP A 107 -11.44 6.61 13.63
N TRP A 108 -10.60 6.24 12.66
CA TRP A 108 -10.20 7.09 11.55
C TRP A 108 -10.83 6.61 10.25
N ALA A 109 -11.39 7.53 9.46
CA ALA A 109 -11.93 7.24 8.14
C ALA A 109 -10.86 7.42 7.06
N LEU A 110 -10.78 6.50 6.10
CA LEU A 110 -9.84 6.66 4.98
C LEU A 110 -10.41 7.64 3.94
N ASP A 111 -9.62 8.63 3.53
CA ASP A 111 -9.96 9.56 2.46
C ASP A 111 -10.05 8.82 1.10
N SER A 112 -10.99 9.22 0.25
CA SER A 112 -11.18 8.62 -1.09
C SER A 112 -10.02 8.86 -2.05
N ARG A 113 -9.13 9.82 -1.74
CA ARG A 113 -7.93 10.14 -2.52
C ARG A 113 -6.71 9.30 -2.13
N ALA A 114 -6.86 8.32 -1.25
CA ALA A 114 -5.77 7.43 -0.85
C ALA A 114 -5.20 6.65 -2.04
N ASP A 115 -3.88 6.62 -2.16
CA ASP A 115 -3.19 5.97 -3.27
C ASP A 115 -2.00 5.12 -2.78
N ARG A 116 -0.97 4.93 -3.63
CA ARG A 116 0.25 4.18 -3.27
C ARG A 116 1.31 5.05 -2.59
N MET A 117 1.18 6.38 -2.63
CA MET A 117 2.11 7.33 -2.03
C MET A 117 1.71 7.64 -0.60
N GLY A 118 0.42 7.77 -0.32
CA GLY A 118 -0.06 8.00 1.04
C GLY A 118 -1.55 7.76 1.23
N MET A 119 -1.91 7.48 2.48
CA MET A 119 -3.28 7.22 2.92
C MET A 119 -3.68 8.28 3.94
N ARG A 120 -4.42 9.30 3.47
CA ARG A 120 -4.95 10.34 4.36
C ARG A 120 -6.10 9.79 5.18
N LEU A 121 -6.06 10.07 6.48
CA LEU A 121 -7.06 9.73 7.46
C LEU A 121 -7.88 10.98 7.80
N LEU A 122 -9.19 10.82 7.92
CA LEU A 122 -10.17 11.85 8.23
C LEU A 122 -10.74 11.56 9.62
N GLY A 123 -10.69 12.57 10.49
CA GLY A 123 -11.20 12.50 11.85
C GLY A 123 -11.08 13.84 12.56
N THR A 124 -10.99 13.81 13.88
CA THR A 124 -10.73 14.99 14.71
C THR A 124 -9.34 15.54 14.39
N PRO A 125 -9.20 16.82 13.96
CA PRO A 125 -7.89 17.41 13.68
C PRO A 125 -6.97 17.38 14.89
N LEU A 126 -5.78 16.81 14.72
CA LEU A 126 -4.75 16.77 15.76
C LEU A 126 -4.03 18.12 15.87
N GLN A 127 -3.82 18.57 17.10
CA GLN A 127 -3.20 19.85 17.41
C GLN A 127 -1.73 19.66 17.76
N TYR A 128 -0.87 20.00 16.81
CA TYR A 128 0.57 20.12 17.01
C TYR A 128 0.92 21.47 17.63
N GLN A 129 1.72 21.45 18.69
CA GLN A 129 2.12 22.60 19.52
C GLN A 129 3.63 22.89 19.43
N GLY A 130 4.36 22.10 18.63
CA GLY A 130 5.79 22.28 18.43
C GLY A 130 6.13 23.37 17.41
N PRO A 131 7.43 23.66 17.23
CA PRO A 131 7.91 24.58 16.20
C PRO A 131 7.78 23.97 14.80
N SER A 132 7.92 24.78 13.76
CA SER A 132 8.03 24.25 12.40
C SER A 132 9.18 23.25 12.28
N LEU A 133 8.91 22.11 11.64
CA LEU A 133 9.89 21.06 11.42
C LEU A 133 10.74 21.38 10.19
N ILE A 134 12.04 21.10 10.29
CA ILE A 134 12.93 21.04 9.13
C ILE A 134 12.69 19.74 8.37
N SER A 135 13.11 19.68 7.10
CA SER A 135 13.00 18.44 6.32
C SER A 135 13.82 17.31 6.94
N GLU A 136 13.18 16.15 7.10
CA GLU A 136 13.79 14.93 7.63
C GLU A 136 13.38 13.71 6.81
N GLY A 137 14.14 12.61 6.97
CA GLY A 137 13.78 11.34 6.35
C GLY A 137 12.54 10.74 7.01
N ILE A 138 11.65 10.19 6.20
CA ILE A 138 10.38 9.60 6.66
C ILE A 138 10.52 8.08 6.63
N PRO A 139 10.29 7.37 7.76
CA PRO A 139 10.29 5.91 7.76
C PRO A 139 9.06 5.35 7.03
N LEU A 140 9.17 4.12 6.53
CA LEU A 140 8.02 3.40 5.97
C LEU A 140 6.93 3.22 7.05
N GLY A 141 5.70 3.61 6.71
CA GLY A 141 4.57 3.61 7.65
C GLY A 141 4.58 4.77 8.65
N GLY A 142 5.45 5.76 8.47
CA GLY A 142 5.47 6.97 9.29
C GLY A 142 4.18 7.79 9.12
N ILE A 143 3.53 8.10 10.24
CA ILE A 143 2.28 8.89 10.24
C ILE A 143 2.64 10.37 10.37
N GLN A 144 2.43 11.11 9.29
CA GLN A 144 2.67 12.54 9.23
C GLN A 144 1.38 13.32 9.47
N VAL A 145 1.45 14.39 10.26
CA VAL A 145 0.29 15.26 10.53
C VAL A 145 0.58 16.64 9.95
N PRO A 146 -0.04 17.02 8.82
CA PRO A 146 0.07 18.35 8.24
C PRO A 146 -0.63 19.42 9.10
N PRO A 147 -0.51 20.72 8.75
CA PRO A 147 -1.16 21.80 9.49
C PRO A 147 -2.69 21.72 9.59
N ASP A 148 -3.34 20.94 8.72
CA ASP A 148 -4.79 20.68 8.78
C ASP A 148 -5.17 19.65 9.87
N GLY A 149 -4.19 19.04 10.53
CA GLY A 149 -4.37 18.08 11.62
C GLY A 149 -4.82 16.69 11.16
N GLN A 150 -4.92 16.44 9.85
CA GLN A 150 -5.43 15.17 9.32
C GLN A 150 -4.26 14.23 8.97
N PRO A 151 -4.08 13.10 9.69
CA PRO A 151 -2.93 12.23 9.51
C PRO A 151 -2.80 11.65 8.09
N ILE A 152 -1.58 11.39 7.65
CA ILE A 152 -1.25 10.70 6.41
C ILE A 152 -0.28 9.58 6.73
N VAL A 153 -0.66 8.35 6.44
CA VAL A 153 0.18 7.14 6.54
C VAL A 153 0.92 6.90 5.23
#